data_AF-A0A8H9XHU4-F1
#
_entry.id   AF-A0A8H9XHU4-F1
#
_cell.length_a   1.000
_cell.length_b   1.000
_cell.length_c   1.000
_cell.angle_alpha   90.00
_cell.angle_beta   90.00
_cell.angle_gamma   90.00
#
_symmetry.space_group_name_H-M   'P 1'
#
loop_
_entity.id
_entity.type
_entity.pdbx_description
1 polymer ?
#
loop_
_entity_poly.entity_id
_entity_poly.type
_entity_poly.pdbx_seq_one_letter_code
_entity_poly.pdbx_strand_id
1 'polypeptide(L)'
;MRRTLLLALAAVVTATTFAPAQGWAQSRGQNQDDRAQQAEDRRRRQSEWGDRQAPLPQLRNAGPCPFVKVLYDAGRYVEFQGGREASAAVGYTGEIQGISAGCAYEDDEPIKVQMEVLFELGRGPTAQGSEKTYRYWVAVTKRNDAVIAKEYFDLPVTFGPGEDRVYRRQTIEGIVIPRASLTTSGANFEVLVGFDVTPQMAEFNRAGKRFRVDVGADQAAGTAQDNP
;
A
#
# COMPACT_ATOMS: atom_id res chain seq x y z
N MET A 1 75.88 -10.72 13.74
CA MET A 1 76.67 -11.26 12.62
C MET A 1 76.60 -10.25 11.47
N ARG A 2 77.77 -9.73 11.04
CA ARG A 2 78.09 -8.84 9.87
C ARG A 2 77.25 -7.55 9.71
N ARG A 3 77.65 -6.30 10.06
CA ARG A 3 78.89 -5.48 10.04
C ARG A 3 79.49 -5.19 8.65
N THR A 4 79.39 -3.92 8.19
CA THR A 4 80.43 -2.98 7.63
C THR A 4 79.74 -1.90 6.76
N LEU A 5 79.74 -0.59 7.06
CA LEU A 5 80.78 0.48 7.02
C LEU A 5 81.10 1.06 5.62
N LEU A 6 80.61 2.30 5.40
CA LEU A 6 81.26 3.56 4.96
C LEU A 6 81.97 3.75 3.58
N LEU A 7 81.54 4.84 2.92
CA LEU A 7 82.28 6.04 2.41
C LEU A 7 82.90 6.15 0.99
N ALA A 8 82.77 7.40 0.48
CA ALA A 8 83.54 8.21 -0.51
C ALA A 8 83.18 8.08 -2.01
N LEU A 9 82.81 9.10 -2.80
CA LEU A 9 83.27 10.50 -3.12
C LEU A 9 84.10 10.59 -4.43
N ALA A 10 83.57 11.26 -5.47
CA ALA A 10 84.23 12.11 -6.51
C ALA A 10 83.23 12.34 -7.70
N ALA A 11 82.73 13.55 -8.03
CA ALA A 11 83.34 14.70 -8.75
C ALA A 11 83.71 14.39 -10.23
N VAL A 12 83.45 15.14 -11.32
CA VAL A 12 82.98 16.51 -11.62
C VAL A 12 82.69 16.63 -13.16
N VAL A 13 81.64 17.41 -13.52
CA VAL A 13 81.33 18.29 -14.70
C VAL A 13 81.97 18.06 -16.09
N THR A 14 81.13 18.02 -17.15
CA THR A 14 81.27 18.85 -18.38
C THR A 14 79.92 19.10 -19.07
N ALA A 15 79.73 20.35 -19.52
CA ALA A 15 78.53 20.87 -20.16
C ALA A 15 78.47 20.55 -21.65
N THR A 16 77.29 20.18 -22.17
CA THR A 16 76.91 20.47 -23.56
C THR A 16 75.48 20.99 -23.61
N THR A 17 75.37 22.22 -24.10
CA THR A 17 74.13 22.92 -24.40
C THR A 17 73.46 22.27 -25.61
N PHE A 18 72.30 21.66 -25.41
CA PHE A 18 71.34 21.46 -26.50
C PHE A 18 70.02 22.12 -26.07
N ALA A 19 69.74 23.28 -26.67
CA ALA A 19 68.41 23.85 -26.65
C ALA A 19 67.48 22.91 -27.42
N PRO A 20 66.41 22.36 -26.83
CA PRO A 20 65.39 21.72 -27.63
C PRO A 20 64.67 22.83 -28.40
N ALA A 21 64.81 22.80 -29.72
CA ALA A 21 63.91 23.49 -30.61
C ALA A 21 62.48 23.04 -30.27
N GLN A 22 61.59 24.02 -30.10
CA GLN A 22 60.17 23.78 -29.88
C GLN A 22 59.58 23.10 -31.13
N GLY A 23 59.33 21.80 -31.03
CA GLY A 23 58.39 21.10 -31.89
C GLY A 23 56.99 21.24 -31.31
N TRP A 24 56.18 22.09 -31.92
CA TRP A 24 54.79 22.30 -31.57
C TRP A 24 53.91 21.12 -32.01
N ALA A 25 52.91 20.82 -31.18
CA ALA A 25 51.60 20.29 -31.58
C ALA A 25 51.50 18.87 -32.17
N GLN A 26 51.50 17.85 -31.30
CA GLN A 26 50.78 16.60 -31.57
C GLN A 26 49.99 16.15 -30.33
N SER A 27 48.76 16.65 -30.18
CA SER A 27 47.76 16.10 -29.23
C SER A 27 46.34 16.64 -29.44
N ARG A 28 46.13 17.63 -30.32
CA ARG A 28 44.80 18.26 -30.49
C ARG A 28 43.89 17.60 -31.54
N GLY A 29 44.42 16.72 -32.38
CA GLY A 29 43.68 16.06 -33.48
C GLY A 29 42.91 14.81 -33.04
N GLN A 30 43.58 13.82 -32.44
CA GLN A 30 42.94 12.58 -31.95
C GLN A 30 41.76 12.84 -31.01
N ASN A 31 41.93 13.83 -30.12
CA ASN A 31 40.91 14.18 -29.13
C ASN A 31 39.63 14.80 -29.75
N GLN A 32 39.70 15.32 -30.98
CA GLN A 32 38.54 15.86 -31.69
C GLN A 32 37.81 14.78 -32.49
N ASP A 33 38.55 13.91 -33.17
CA ASP A 33 37.98 12.78 -33.93
C ASP A 33 37.30 11.78 -33.00
N ASP A 34 37.91 11.47 -31.86
CA ASP A 34 37.32 10.58 -30.84
C ASP A 34 36.03 11.19 -30.25
N ARG A 35 35.98 12.52 -30.08
CA ARG A 35 34.78 13.22 -29.58
C ARG A 35 33.67 13.25 -30.62
N ALA A 36 34.01 13.39 -31.89
CA ALA A 36 33.06 13.33 -33.00
C ALA A 36 32.44 11.94 -33.09
N GLN A 37 33.26 10.89 -33.08
CA GLN A 37 32.79 9.50 -33.09
C GLN A 37 31.92 9.18 -31.87
N GLN A 38 32.32 9.59 -30.67
CA GLN A 38 31.50 9.42 -29.47
C GLN A 38 30.18 10.21 -29.48
N ALA A 39 30.12 11.32 -30.22
CA ALA A 39 28.89 12.10 -30.38
C ALA A 39 27.95 11.41 -31.38
N GLU A 40 28.48 10.87 -32.47
CA GLU A 40 27.73 10.07 -33.45
C GLU A 40 27.19 8.79 -32.82
N ASP A 41 28.01 8.06 -32.05
CA ASP A 41 27.59 6.86 -31.33
C ASP A 41 26.50 7.16 -30.30
N ARG A 42 26.59 8.30 -29.59
CA ARG A 42 25.53 8.75 -28.68
C ARG A 42 24.26 9.08 -29.43
N ARG A 43 24.34 9.79 -30.56
CA ARG A 43 23.17 10.12 -31.40
C ARG A 43 22.52 8.85 -31.94
N ARG A 44 23.31 7.89 -32.41
CA ARG A 44 22.84 6.60 -32.91
C ARG A 44 22.17 5.77 -31.82
N ARG A 45 22.80 5.66 -30.64
CA ARG A 45 22.16 4.99 -29.48
C ARG A 45 20.89 5.71 -29.04
N GLN A 46 20.86 7.03 -29.11
CA GLN A 46 19.69 7.82 -28.77
C GLN A 46 18.59 7.73 -29.84
N SER A 47 18.91 7.50 -31.12
CA SER A 47 17.90 7.22 -32.14
C SER A 47 17.38 5.78 -32.07
N GLU A 48 18.25 4.81 -31.73
CA GLU A 48 17.89 3.39 -31.63
C GLU A 48 17.14 3.06 -30.32
N TRP A 49 17.42 3.77 -29.23
CA TRP A 49 16.89 3.49 -27.88
C TRP A 49 16.24 4.71 -27.20
N GLY A 50 16.03 5.80 -27.94
CA GLY A 50 15.48 7.07 -27.42
C GLY A 50 14.00 7.01 -27.07
N ASP A 51 13.27 6.02 -27.60
CA ASP A 51 11.89 5.74 -27.23
C ASP A 51 11.83 5.00 -25.90
N ARG A 52 12.31 5.65 -24.84
CA ARG A 52 12.13 5.18 -23.45
C ARG A 52 10.70 5.43 -22.93
N GLN A 53 9.83 5.96 -23.78
CA GLN A 53 8.40 6.16 -23.55
C GLN A 53 7.58 5.65 -24.74
N ALA A 54 7.83 4.44 -25.23
CA ALA A 54 6.71 3.70 -25.81
C ALA A 54 5.77 3.40 -24.63
N PRO A 55 4.54 3.95 -24.57
CA PRO A 55 3.58 3.48 -23.59
C PRO A 55 3.42 1.99 -23.90
N LEU A 56 3.88 1.13 -22.97
CA LEU A 56 3.56 -0.29 -23.04
C LEU A 56 2.06 -0.37 -23.35
N PRO A 57 1.63 -1.14 -24.36
CA PRO A 57 0.22 -1.34 -24.61
C PRO A 57 -0.39 -1.66 -23.25
N GLN A 58 -1.19 -0.73 -22.71
CA GLN A 58 -1.87 -1.01 -21.46
C GLN A 58 -2.64 -2.27 -21.78
N LEU A 59 -2.29 -3.39 -21.12
CA LEU A 59 -3.02 -4.64 -21.27
C LEU A 59 -4.39 -4.34 -20.68
N ARG A 60 -5.26 -3.78 -21.52
CA ARG A 60 -6.60 -3.37 -21.17
C ARG A 60 -7.32 -4.68 -20.99
N ASN A 61 -7.69 -4.97 -19.76
CA ASN A 61 -8.59 -6.07 -19.45
C ASN A 61 -9.73 -6.07 -20.46
N ALA A 62 -10.06 -7.26 -20.99
CA ALA A 62 -11.10 -7.40 -22.02
C ALA A 62 -12.47 -6.88 -21.55
N GLY A 63 -12.67 -6.71 -20.24
CA GLY A 63 -13.84 -6.05 -19.66
C GLY A 63 -13.53 -5.25 -18.38
N PRO A 64 -14.51 -4.50 -17.86
CA PRO A 64 -14.38 -3.75 -16.61
C PRO A 64 -14.35 -4.71 -15.40
N CYS A 65 -13.56 -4.40 -14.36
CA CYS A 65 -13.58 -5.20 -13.14
C CYS A 65 -14.93 -5.13 -12.41
N PRO A 66 -15.28 -6.18 -11.63
CA PRO A 66 -16.41 -6.12 -10.72
C PRO A 66 -16.24 -5.01 -9.67
N PHE A 67 -17.36 -4.57 -9.11
CA PHE A 67 -17.32 -3.58 -8.03
C PHE A 67 -16.86 -4.23 -6.75
N VAL A 68 -15.68 -3.84 -6.25
CA VAL A 68 -15.19 -4.30 -4.95
C VAL A 68 -15.45 -3.23 -3.90
N LYS A 69 -16.24 -3.56 -2.87
CA LYS A 69 -16.72 -2.59 -1.86
C LYS A 69 -16.84 -3.18 -0.47
N VAL A 70 -16.83 -2.31 0.53
CA VAL A 70 -17.21 -2.64 1.90
C VAL A 70 -18.73 -2.50 2.04
N LEU A 71 -19.38 -3.50 2.63
CA LEU A 71 -20.79 -3.38 2.98
C LEU A 71 -20.94 -2.44 4.18
N TYR A 72 -21.68 -1.34 4.03
CA TYR A 72 -21.78 -0.27 5.04
C TYR A 72 -22.14 -0.79 6.44
N ASP A 73 -23.17 -1.62 6.55
CA ASP A 73 -23.67 -2.17 7.82
C ASP A 73 -22.66 -3.10 8.50
N ALA A 74 -21.70 -3.63 7.74
CA ALA A 74 -20.67 -4.56 8.21
C ALA A 74 -19.25 -3.97 8.10
N GLY A 75 -19.11 -2.70 7.74
CA GLY A 75 -17.80 -2.05 7.57
C GLY A 75 -17.09 -1.77 8.89
N ARG A 76 -17.86 -1.80 9.99
CA ARG A 76 -17.38 -1.53 11.35
C ARG A 76 -17.81 -2.65 12.30
N TYR A 77 -16.92 -3.01 13.21
CA TYR A 77 -17.16 -3.91 14.32
C TYR A 77 -17.10 -3.10 15.61
N VAL A 78 -18.14 -3.15 16.43
CA VAL A 78 -18.14 -2.49 17.75
C VAL A 78 -18.76 -3.41 18.78
N GLU A 79 -17.93 -3.97 19.64
CA GLU A 79 -18.38 -4.86 20.71
C GLU A 79 -18.73 -4.04 21.95
N PHE A 80 -20.01 -4.04 22.32
CA PHE A 80 -20.53 -3.38 23.51
C PHE A 80 -20.67 -4.35 24.67
N GLN A 81 -19.98 -4.08 25.77
CA GLN A 81 -20.18 -4.80 27.02
C GLN A 81 -21.53 -4.43 27.64
N GLY A 82 -22.33 -5.44 27.97
CA GLY A 82 -23.66 -5.27 28.54
C GLY A 82 -24.68 -4.58 27.62
N GLY A 83 -24.44 -4.55 26.29
CA GLY A 83 -25.37 -3.97 25.31
C GLY A 83 -25.54 -2.45 25.38
N ARG A 84 -24.68 -1.76 26.14
CA ARG A 84 -24.74 -0.31 26.33
C ARG A 84 -23.95 0.39 25.23
N GLU A 85 -24.63 1.21 24.42
CA GLU A 85 -24.01 2.00 23.35
C GLU A 85 -23.21 3.21 23.87
N ALA A 86 -22.19 2.98 24.71
CA ALA A 86 -21.34 4.02 25.28
C ALA A 86 -19.86 3.72 25.01
N SER A 87 -19.05 4.76 24.80
CA SER A 87 -17.60 4.61 24.56
C SER A 87 -16.90 3.89 25.72
N ALA A 88 -17.31 4.18 26.96
CA ALA A 88 -16.84 3.52 28.17
C ALA A 88 -17.27 2.04 28.30
N ALA A 89 -18.13 1.54 27.40
CA ALA A 89 -18.59 0.15 27.36
C ALA A 89 -17.98 -0.64 26.18
N VAL A 90 -17.04 -0.04 25.45
CA VAL A 90 -16.44 -0.68 24.27
C VAL A 90 -15.40 -1.71 24.70
N GLY A 91 -15.60 -2.95 24.28
CA GLY A 91 -14.63 -4.04 24.40
C GLY A 91 -13.61 -3.99 23.27
N TYR A 92 -14.03 -4.30 22.05
CA TYR A 92 -13.18 -4.29 20.86
C TYR A 92 -13.85 -3.53 19.73
N THR A 93 -13.03 -2.96 18.85
CA THR A 93 -13.48 -2.23 17.66
C THR A 93 -12.73 -2.70 16.42
N GLY A 94 -13.34 -2.50 15.26
CA GLY A 94 -12.72 -2.73 13.98
C GLY A 94 -13.35 -1.85 12.91
N GLU A 95 -12.56 -1.41 11.95
CA GLU A 95 -13.01 -0.67 10.78
C GLU A 95 -12.21 -1.12 9.56
N ILE A 96 -12.92 -1.35 8.45
CA ILE A 96 -12.27 -1.58 7.17
C ILE A 96 -11.94 -0.21 6.57
N GLN A 97 -10.67 0.16 6.64
CA GLN A 97 -10.15 1.47 6.24
C GLN A 97 -10.07 1.62 4.72
N GLY A 98 -9.85 0.52 4.00
CA GLY A 98 -9.69 0.59 2.55
C GLY A 98 -9.63 -0.77 1.89
N ILE A 99 -9.93 -0.75 0.59
CA ILE A 99 -9.80 -1.89 -0.30
C ILE A 99 -9.03 -1.44 -1.54
N SER A 100 -8.06 -2.25 -1.96
CA SER A 100 -7.50 -2.20 -3.31
C SER A 100 -7.78 -3.53 -4.02
N ALA A 101 -8.07 -3.50 -5.31
CA ALA A 101 -8.40 -4.71 -6.05
C ALA A 101 -7.96 -4.61 -7.51
N GLY A 102 -7.59 -5.76 -8.06
CA GLY A 102 -7.33 -5.97 -9.48
C GLY A 102 -8.14 -7.16 -9.98
N CYS A 103 -8.40 -7.19 -11.28
CA CYS A 103 -8.98 -8.34 -11.94
C CYS A 103 -8.27 -8.64 -13.26
N ALA A 104 -8.39 -9.87 -13.73
CA ALA A 104 -7.91 -10.31 -15.03
C ALA A 104 -9.05 -10.95 -15.84
N TYR A 105 -8.99 -10.71 -17.15
CA TYR A 105 -9.85 -11.35 -18.15
C TYR A 105 -8.96 -12.13 -19.11
N GLU A 106 -9.25 -13.41 -19.30
CA GLU A 106 -8.57 -14.28 -20.26
C GLU A 106 -9.66 -14.94 -21.10
N ASP A 107 -9.72 -14.62 -22.39
CA ASP A 107 -10.70 -15.11 -23.38
C ASP A 107 -12.09 -15.42 -22.83
N ASP A 108 -12.46 -16.70 -22.68
CA ASP A 108 -13.72 -17.22 -22.12
C ASP A 108 -13.60 -17.74 -20.68
N GLU A 109 -12.42 -17.60 -20.06
CA GLU A 109 -12.17 -18.02 -18.68
C GLU A 109 -12.98 -17.19 -17.67
N PRO A 110 -13.26 -17.73 -16.48
CA PRO A 110 -13.81 -16.94 -15.38
C PRO A 110 -12.97 -15.68 -15.07
N ILE A 111 -13.63 -14.63 -14.57
CA ILE A 111 -12.92 -13.43 -14.12
C ILE A 111 -12.18 -13.78 -12.83
N LYS A 112 -10.86 -13.57 -12.83
CA LYS A 112 -10.02 -13.75 -11.65
C LYS A 112 -9.88 -12.42 -10.94
N VAL A 113 -10.18 -12.37 -9.64
CA VAL A 113 -10.09 -11.16 -8.82
C VAL A 113 -9.10 -11.40 -7.69
N GLN A 114 -8.26 -10.39 -7.44
CA GLN A 114 -7.38 -10.31 -6.27
C GLN A 114 -7.66 -8.99 -5.56
N MET A 115 -7.70 -9.02 -4.24
CA MET A 115 -7.93 -7.81 -3.46
C MET A 115 -7.12 -7.78 -2.17
N GLU A 116 -6.83 -6.58 -1.69
CA GLU A 116 -6.23 -6.32 -0.41
C GLU A 116 -7.20 -5.51 0.44
N VAL A 117 -7.35 -5.90 1.71
CA VAL A 117 -8.20 -5.23 2.68
C VAL A 117 -7.34 -4.72 3.83
N LEU A 118 -7.47 -3.44 4.15
CA LEU A 118 -6.84 -2.82 5.31
C LEU A 118 -7.86 -2.70 6.46
N PHE A 119 -7.55 -3.36 7.56
CA PHE A 119 -8.30 -3.28 8.81
C PHE A 119 -7.56 -2.39 9.81
N GLU A 120 -8.28 -1.48 10.46
CA GLU A 120 -7.87 -0.84 11.71
C GLU A 120 -8.67 -1.48 12.85
N LEU A 121 -7.99 -2.01 13.85
CA LEU A 121 -8.61 -2.76 14.94
C LEU A 121 -8.21 -2.12 16.25
N GLY A 122 -9.16 -2.01 17.18
CA GLY A 122 -8.97 -1.29 18.43
C GLY A 122 -9.38 -2.09 19.66
N ARG A 123 -8.68 -1.85 20.77
CA ARG A 123 -8.93 -2.40 22.09
C ARG A 123 -9.47 -1.30 22.99
N GLY A 124 -10.71 -1.46 23.43
CA GLY A 124 -11.41 -0.49 24.27
C GLY A 124 -11.19 -0.70 25.76
N PRO A 125 -11.76 0.19 26.61
CA PRO A 125 -11.55 0.17 28.05
C PRO A 125 -12.12 -1.07 28.76
N THR A 126 -13.11 -1.74 28.16
CA THR A 126 -13.73 -2.93 28.74
C THR A 126 -13.30 -4.22 28.03
N ALA A 127 -12.20 -4.18 27.26
CA ALA A 127 -11.64 -5.34 26.58
C ALA A 127 -11.15 -6.40 27.57
N GLN A 128 -11.44 -7.67 27.28
CA GLN A 128 -10.96 -8.81 28.08
C GLN A 128 -9.65 -9.34 27.50
N GLY A 129 -8.53 -8.69 27.86
CA GLY A 129 -7.18 -9.09 27.46
C GLY A 129 -6.65 -8.38 26.22
N SER A 130 -5.47 -8.82 25.76
CA SER A 130 -4.73 -8.23 24.64
C SER A 130 -4.89 -8.99 23.33
N GLU A 131 -5.76 -10.00 23.27
CA GLU A 131 -5.95 -10.82 22.08
C GLU A 131 -7.43 -10.84 21.67
N LYS A 132 -7.67 -10.84 20.36
CA LYS A 132 -9.00 -10.96 19.78
C LYS A 132 -8.90 -11.60 18.40
N THR A 133 -9.75 -12.58 18.14
CA THR A 133 -9.99 -13.09 16.79
C THR A 133 -11.27 -12.46 16.27
N TYR A 134 -11.14 -11.61 15.25
CA TYR A 134 -12.27 -11.09 14.50
C TYR A 134 -12.64 -12.10 13.44
N ARG A 135 -13.90 -12.07 13.00
CA ARG A 135 -14.33 -12.80 11.81
C ARG A 135 -14.83 -11.81 10.78
N TYR A 136 -14.45 -12.01 9.54
CA TYR A 136 -14.92 -11.23 8.40
C TYR A 136 -15.34 -12.17 7.28
N TRP A 137 -16.01 -11.63 6.27
CA TRP A 137 -16.47 -12.39 5.13
C TRP A 137 -16.22 -11.65 3.83
N VAL A 138 -16.09 -12.43 2.76
CA VAL A 138 -16.04 -11.98 1.37
C VAL A 138 -17.22 -12.63 0.66
N ALA A 139 -18.02 -11.85 -0.05
CA ALA A 139 -19.16 -12.34 -0.82
C ALA A 139 -19.06 -11.89 -2.27
N VAL A 140 -19.26 -12.84 -3.19
CA VAL A 140 -19.47 -12.55 -4.61
C VAL A 140 -20.97 -12.51 -4.84
N THR A 141 -21.44 -11.44 -5.47
CA THR A 141 -22.86 -11.22 -5.76
C THR A 141 -23.06 -10.86 -7.22
N LYS A 142 -24.24 -11.16 -7.75
CA LYS A 142 -24.75 -10.44 -8.91
C LYS A 142 -25.27 -9.10 -8.42
N ARG A 143 -24.86 -8.04 -9.11
CA ARG A 143 -25.07 -6.65 -8.70
C ARG A 143 -26.53 -6.37 -8.40
N ASN A 144 -26.79 -5.92 -7.17
CA ASN A 144 -28.12 -5.60 -6.64
C ASN A 144 -29.17 -6.73 -6.77
N ASP A 145 -28.75 -8.00 -6.81
CA ASP A 145 -29.65 -9.13 -7.08
C ASP A 145 -29.50 -10.22 -6.02
N ALA A 146 -28.48 -11.09 -6.17
CA ALA A 146 -28.33 -12.29 -5.36
C ALA A 146 -26.88 -12.58 -5.00
N VAL A 147 -26.69 -13.20 -3.82
CA VAL A 147 -25.39 -13.74 -3.40
C VAL A 147 -25.10 -15.02 -4.17
N ILE A 148 -23.95 -15.08 -4.83
CA ILE A 148 -23.47 -16.25 -5.58
C ILE A 148 -22.68 -17.15 -4.64
N ALA A 149 -21.74 -16.55 -3.90
CA ALA A 149 -20.89 -17.25 -2.94
C ALA A 149 -20.53 -16.31 -1.78
N LYS A 150 -20.33 -16.87 -0.60
CA LYS A 150 -19.86 -16.15 0.58
C LYS A 150 -18.93 -17.04 1.39
N GLU A 151 -17.76 -16.52 1.72
CA GLU A 151 -16.76 -17.20 2.53
C GLU A 151 -16.42 -16.37 3.77
N TYR A 152 -16.02 -17.07 4.84
CA TYR A 152 -15.68 -16.48 6.12
C TYR A 152 -14.21 -16.72 6.44
N PHE A 153 -13.59 -15.74 7.07
CA PHE A 153 -12.17 -15.72 7.40
C PHE A 153 -11.98 -15.25 8.84
N ASP A 154 -11.03 -15.88 9.53
CA ASP A 154 -10.62 -15.48 10.87
C ASP A 154 -9.42 -14.52 10.79
N LEU A 155 -9.45 -13.50 11.63
CA LEU A 155 -8.43 -12.45 11.73
C LEU A 155 -7.93 -12.39 13.19
N PRO A 156 -6.99 -13.26 13.58
CA PRO A 156 -6.40 -13.28 14.91
C PRO A 156 -5.46 -12.09 15.10
N VAL A 157 -5.61 -11.39 16.22
CA VAL A 157 -4.93 -10.13 16.50
C VAL A 157 -4.49 -10.09 17.95
N THR A 158 -3.23 -9.69 18.14
CA THR A 158 -2.65 -9.36 19.44
C THR A 158 -2.30 -7.87 19.47
N PHE A 159 -2.71 -7.20 20.55
CA PHE A 159 -2.37 -5.82 20.87
C PHE A 159 -1.12 -5.82 21.76
N GLY A 160 -0.07 -5.10 21.34
CA GLY A 160 1.14 -5.00 22.13
C GLY A 160 0.94 -4.29 23.48
N PRO A 161 1.92 -4.38 24.40
CA PRO A 161 1.89 -3.61 25.64
C PRO A 161 1.75 -2.11 25.36
N GLY A 162 0.74 -1.47 25.93
CA GLY A 162 0.44 -0.05 25.70
C GLY A 162 -0.22 0.27 24.36
N GLU A 163 -0.43 -0.71 23.48
CA GLU A 163 -1.16 -0.51 22.22
C GLU A 163 -2.66 -0.70 22.43
N ASP A 164 -3.44 0.26 21.93
CA ASP A 164 -4.90 0.20 21.84
C ASP A 164 -5.37 0.04 20.38
N ARG A 165 -4.47 0.12 19.41
CA ARG A 165 -4.78 0.04 17.98
C ARG A 165 -3.74 -0.73 17.20
N VAL A 166 -4.19 -1.49 16.22
CA VAL A 166 -3.35 -2.25 15.31
C VAL A 166 -3.94 -2.27 13.91
N TYR A 167 -3.07 -2.22 12.90
CA TYR A 167 -3.47 -2.36 11.50
C TYR A 167 -3.17 -3.77 11.01
N ARG A 168 -4.09 -4.33 10.22
CA ARG A 168 -3.89 -5.62 9.56
C ARG A 168 -4.26 -5.52 8.09
N ARG A 169 -3.34 -5.93 7.24
CA ARG A 169 -3.54 -6.06 5.81
C ARG A 169 -3.83 -7.53 5.51
N GLN A 170 -4.88 -7.80 4.73
CA GLN A 170 -5.21 -9.14 4.28
C GLN A 170 -5.24 -9.15 2.76
N THR A 171 -4.47 -10.06 2.16
CA THR A 171 -4.51 -10.32 0.72
C THR A 171 -5.42 -11.51 0.47
N ILE A 172 -6.42 -11.31 -0.39
CA ILE A 172 -7.39 -12.32 -0.77
C ILE A 172 -7.19 -12.60 -2.25
N GLU A 173 -6.89 -13.86 -2.55
CA GLU A 173 -6.61 -14.37 -3.89
C GLU A 173 -7.61 -15.45 -4.25
N GLY A 174 -7.64 -15.84 -5.53
CA GLY A 174 -8.45 -16.97 -5.97
C GLY A 174 -9.96 -16.71 -6.01
N ILE A 175 -10.39 -15.44 -5.99
CA ILE A 175 -11.80 -15.12 -6.23
C ILE A 175 -12.09 -15.33 -7.71
N VAL A 176 -12.92 -16.33 -8.01
CA VAL A 176 -13.28 -16.73 -9.38
C VAL A 176 -14.76 -16.43 -9.62
N ILE A 177 -15.03 -15.57 -10.61
CA ILE A 177 -16.41 -15.21 -10.99
C ILE A 177 -16.73 -15.87 -12.33
N PRO A 178 -17.65 -16.87 -12.36
CA PRO A 178 -18.00 -17.55 -13.60
C PRO A 178 -18.70 -16.59 -14.56
N ARG A 179 -18.22 -16.56 -15.81
CA ARG A 179 -18.89 -15.83 -16.90
C ARG A 179 -19.81 -16.79 -17.66
N ALA A 180 -21.03 -16.34 -17.96
CA ALA A 180 -21.94 -17.11 -18.80
C ALA A 180 -21.53 -17.07 -20.29
N SER A 181 -20.80 -16.02 -20.69
CA SER A 181 -20.26 -15.85 -22.05
C SER A 181 -19.16 -14.79 -22.07
N LEU A 182 -18.42 -14.68 -23.18
CA LEU A 182 -17.43 -13.62 -23.44
C LEU A 182 -17.97 -12.21 -23.21
N THR A 183 -19.25 -11.99 -23.53
CA THR A 183 -19.93 -10.69 -23.40
C THR A 183 -20.38 -10.38 -21.97
N THR A 184 -20.24 -11.32 -21.04
CA THR A 184 -20.60 -11.11 -19.64
C THR A 184 -19.61 -10.15 -18.99
N SER A 185 -20.08 -8.93 -18.75
CA SER A 185 -19.29 -7.88 -18.10
C SER A 185 -19.12 -8.14 -16.61
N GLY A 186 -17.90 -7.97 -16.10
CA GLY A 186 -17.58 -7.99 -14.67
C GLY A 186 -18.35 -6.92 -13.89
N ALA A 187 -18.75 -5.82 -14.53
CA ALA A 187 -19.57 -4.78 -13.90
C ALA A 187 -20.97 -5.28 -13.47
N ASN A 188 -21.39 -6.46 -13.91
CA ASN A 188 -22.61 -7.12 -13.44
C ASN A 188 -22.44 -7.81 -12.08
N PHE A 189 -21.23 -7.86 -11.55
CA PHE A 189 -20.91 -8.51 -10.29
C PHE A 189 -20.33 -7.52 -9.28
N GLU A 190 -20.49 -7.88 -8.01
CA GLU A 190 -19.91 -7.13 -6.89
C GLU A 190 -19.21 -8.12 -5.96
N VAL A 191 -18.04 -7.73 -5.47
CA VAL A 191 -17.31 -8.42 -4.41
C VAL A 191 -17.42 -7.55 -3.16
N LEU A 192 -18.17 -8.02 -2.17
CA LEU A 192 -18.44 -7.31 -0.94
C LEU A 192 -17.62 -7.90 0.20
N VAL A 193 -17.09 -7.02 1.05
CA VAL A 193 -16.40 -7.39 2.28
C VAL A 193 -17.08 -6.75 3.48
N GLY A 194 -17.13 -7.49 4.59
CA GLY A 194 -17.60 -6.97 5.87
C GLY A 194 -17.18 -7.84 7.04
N PHE A 195 -17.20 -7.28 8.24
CA PHE A 195 -17.09 -8.05 9.47
C PHE A 195 -18.33 -8.95 9.65
N ASP A 196 -18.15 -10.06 10.35
CA ASP A 196 -19.24 -10.89 10.86
C ASP A 196 -19.85 -10.19 12.08
N VAL A 197 -20.77 -9.27 11.82
CA VAL A 197 -21.40 -8.41 12.82
C VAL A 197 -22.72 -9.00 13.31
N THR A 198 -23.04 -8.74 14.58
CA THR A 198 -24.37 -9.04 15.12
C THR A 198 -25.43 -8.11 14.52
N PRO A 199 -26.73 -8.47 14.55
CA PRO A 199 -27.81 -7.58 14.13
C PRO A 199 -27.79 -6.22 14.84
N GLN A 200 -27.44 -6.20 16.14
CA GLN A 200 -27.32 -4.99 16.94
C GLN A 200 -26.18 -4.09 16.44
N MET A 201 -25.03 -4.68 16.12
CA MET A 201 -23.90 -3.96 15.51
C MET A 201 -24.27 -3.41 14.12
N ALA A 202 -24.96 -4.20 13.30
CA ALA A 202 -25.40 -3.77 11.97
C ALA A 202 -26.37 -2.58 12.06
N GLU A 203 -27.29 -2.58 13.04
CA GLU A 203 -28.21 -1.46 13.26
C GLU A 203 -27.48 -0.21 13.77
N PHE A 204 -26.55 -0.37 14.71
CA PHE A 204 -25.68 0.73 15.16
C PHE A 204 -24.92 1.35 13.97
N ASN A 205 -24.43 0.50 13.07
CA ASN A 205 -23.71 0.92 11.88
C ASN A 205 -24.61 1.66 10.89
N ARG A 206 -25.78 1.11 10.59
CA ARG A 206 -26.81 1.67 9.70
C ARG A 206 -27.26 3.06 10.16
N ALA A 207 -27.46 3.24 11.47
CA ALA A 207 -27.84 4.52 12.06
C ALA A 207 -26.74 5.59 11.97
N GLY A 208 -25.54 5.26 11.46
CA GLY A 208 -24.42 6.19 11.34
C GLY A 208 -23.88 6.66 12.69
N LYS A 209 -24.24 5.97 13.78
CA LYS A 209 -23.81 6.32 15.14
C LYS A 209 -22.28 6.24 15.23
N ARG A 210 -21.72 7.23 15.91
CA ARG A 210 -20.31 7.36 16.27
C ARG A 210 -20.31 7.87 17.69
N PHE A 211 -19.39 7.43 18.54
CA PHE A 211 -19.23 8.09 19.82
C PHE A 211 -18.83 9.53 19.56
N ARG A 212 -19.73 10.46 19.89
CA ARG A 212 -19.38 11.87 19.97
C ARG A 212 -18.61 11.99 21.27
N VAL A 213 -17.37 12.47 21.20
CA VAL A 213 -16.72 12.98 22.41
C VAL A 213 -17.53 14.22 22.76
N ASP A 214 -18.37 14.15 23.80
CA ASP A 214 -19.08 15.31 24.32
C ASP A 214 -18.03 16.24 24.95
N VAL A 215 -17.48 17.14 24.15
CA VAL A 215 -16.66 18.24 24.65
C VAL A 215 -17.62 19.36 25.03
N GLY A 216 -18.01 19.44 26.31
CA GLY A 216 -18.66 20.63 26.88
C GLY A 216 -20.13 20.54 27.28
N ALA A 217 -20.64 19.37 27.69
CA ALA A 217 -21.96 19.26 28.31
C ALA A 217 -21.88 19.14 29.84
N ASP A 218 -21.23 20.11 30.49
CA ASP A 218 -21.40 20.40 31.91
C ASP A 218 -21.35 21.92 32.08
N GLN A 219 -22.19 22.47 32.98
CA GLN A 219 -22.40 23.90 33.32
C GLN A 219 -23.55 24.63 32.59
N ALA A 220 -24.78 24.11 32.62
CA ALA A 220 -25.99 24.94 32.42
C ALA A 220 -27.21 24.42 33.21
N ALA A 221 -27.01 24.04 34.47
CA ALA A 221 -28.12 23.80 35.39
C ALA A 221 -27.61 24.03 36.82
N GLY A 222 -27.73 25.26 37.33
CA GLY A 222 -27.33 25.50 38.72
C GLY A 222 -27.25 26.94 39.22
N THR A 223 -27.65 27.97 38.46
CA THR A 223 -27.71 29.35 38.98
C THR A 223 -28.93 30.10 38.45
N ALA A 224 -30.09 29.81 39.01
CA ALA A 224 -31.18 30.77 39.12
C ALA A 224 -31.95 30.46 40.42
N GLN A 225 -31.21 30.61 41.51
CA GLN A 225 -31.71 30.70 42.86
C GLN A 225 -32.22 32.13 43.07
N ASP A 226 -33.45 32.23 43.56
CA ASP A 226 -34.12 33.31 44.26
C ASP A 226 -33.54 34.73 44.17
N ASN A 227 -34.43 35.69 43.84
CA ASN A 227 -34.45 36.96 44.57
C ASN A 227 -35.87 37.59 44.54
N PRO A 228 -36.18 38.44 45.55
CA PRO A 228 -37.42 38.45 46.34
C PRO A 228 -38.63 39.15 45.73
#